data_AF-A0A2V9N9K9-F1
#
_entry.id   AF-A0A2V9N9K9-F1
#
_cell.length_a   1.000
_cell.length_b   1.000
_cell.length_c   1.000
_cell.angle_alpha   90.00
_cell.angle_beta   90.00
_cell.angle_gamma   90.00
#
_symmetry.space_group_name_H-M   'P 1'
#
loop_
_entity.id
_entity.type
_entity.pdbx_description
1 polymer ?
#
loop_
_entity_poly.entity_id
_entity_poly.type
_entity_poly.pdbx_seq_one_letter_code
_entity_poly.pdbx_strand_id
1 'polypeptide(L)'
;MGRSRLAKAFRRLFKEANLCHEDGTPKRCFPHMFRDTFAVECLLAGVPIHEVAMLLGHSSVRTTEKHYAPFVSARMEKLDDFVKGTWSGREIQI
;
A
#
# COMPACT_ATOMS: atom_id res chain seq x y z
N MET A 1 30.67 9.03 3.71
CA MET A 1 29.35 9.22 4.34
C MET A 1 28.96 7.93 5.09
N GLY A 2 29.06 7.91 6.42
CA GLY A 2 28.81 6.69 7.21
C GLY A 2 27.32 6.29 7.22
N ARG A 3 27.01 5.00 7.08
CA ARG A 3 25.62 4.50 7.14
C ARG A 3 24.95 4.91 8.45
N SER A 4 23.76 5.51 8.37
CA SER A 4 23.01 6.04 9.52
C SER A 4 22.75 4.96 10.58
N ARG A 5 22.64 5.38 11.86
CA ARG A 5 22.31 4.47 12.98
C ARG A 5 21.03 3.67 12.72
N LEU A 6 20.03 4.33 12.14
CA LEU A 6 18.76 3.73 11.76
C LEU A 6 18.92 2.63 10.69
N ALA A 7 19.72 2.87 9.66
CA ALA A 7 19.99 1.87 8.63
C ALA A 7 20.70 0.63 9.17
N LYS A 8 21.52 0.79 10.23
CA LYS A 8 22.15 -0.34 10.93
C LYS A 8 21.12 -1.12 11.76
N ALA A 9 20.23 -0.42 12.47
CA ALA A 9 19.16 -1.04 13.25
C ALA A 9 18.23 -1.87 12.37
N PHE A 10 17.73 -1.31 11.26
CA PHE A 10 16.88 -2.05 10.32
C PHE A 10 17.59 -3.24 9.68
N ARG A 11 18.89 -3.12 9.35
CA ARG A 11 19.65 -4.28 8.85
C ARG A 11 19.70 -5.41 9.88
N ARG A 12 19.89 -5.09 11.16
CA ARG A 12 19.84 -6.11 12.23
C ARG A 12 18.45 -6.72 12.34
N LEU A 13 17.41 -5.89 12.41
CA LEU A 13 16.02 -6.35 12.47
C LEU A 13 15.69 -7.32 11.34
N PHE A 14 16.00 -6.96 10.09
CA PHE A 14 15.70 -7.81 8.94
C PHE A 14 16.52 -9.09 8.90
N LYS A 15 17.74 -9.09 9.47
CA LYS A 15 18.55 -10.30 9.61
C LYS A 15 17.92 -11.26 10.62
N GLU A 16 17.50 -10.76 11.78
CA GLU A 16 16.88 -11.57 12.82
C GLU A 16 15.49 -12.09 12.41
N ALA A 17 14.72 -11.27 11.68
CA ALA A 17 13.39 -11.67 11.20
C ALA A 17 13.42 -12.80 10.15
N ASN A 18 14.59 -13.07 9.55
CA ASN A 18 14.81 -14.14 8.56
C ASN A 18 13.68 -14.28 7.53
N LEU A 19 13.29 -13.15 6.93
CA LEU A 19 12.20 -13.10 5.97
C LEU A 19 12.63 -13.79 4.67
N CYS A 20 11.92 -14.85 4.29
CA CYS A 20 12.13 -15.57 3.05
C CYS A 20 10.90 -15.47 2.14
N HIS A 21 11.11 -15.67 0.85
CA HIS A 21 10.06 -15.95 -0.13
C HIS A 21 9.55 -17.39 0.04
N GLU A 22 8.45 -17.74 -0.64
CA GLU A 22 7.84 -19.08 -0.58
C GLU A 22 8.79 -20.19 -1.09
N ASP A 23 9.71 -19.82 -1.98
CA ASP A 23 10.79 -20.68 -2.50
C ASP A 23 11.97 -20.87 -1.52
N GLY A 24 11.89 -20.28 -0.33
CA GLY A 24 12.94 -20.33 0.70
C GLY A 24 14.09 -19.35 0.47
N THR A 25 14.08 -18.55 -0.61
CA THR A 25 15.12 -17.56 -0.87
C THR A 25 15.00 -16.35 0.05
N PRO A 26 16.11 -15.77 0.53
CA PRO A 26 16.06 -14.63 1.45
C PRO A 26 15.50 -13.38 0.77
N LYS A 27 14.51 -12.76 1.40
CA LYS A 27 13.85 -11.56 0.89
C LYS A 27 14.70 -10.33 1.14
N ARG A 28 14.98 -9.56 0.07
CA ARG A 28 15.70 -8.29 0.19
C ARG A 28 14.83 -7.24 0.90
N CYS A 29 15.08 -7.04 2.19
CA CYS A 29 14.29 -6.12 3.02
C CYS A 29 14.98 -4.77 3.23
N PHE A 30 14.20 -3.69 3.15
CA PHE A 30 14.66 -2.33 3.42
C PHE A 30 13.49 -1.44 3.92
N PRO A 31 13.76 -0.36 4.66
CA PRO A 31 12.71 0.39 5.37
C PRO A 31 11.61 0.98 4.47
N HIS A 32 11.92 1.30 3.21
CA HIS A 32 10.94 1.86 2.27
C HIS A 32 9.78 0.88 2.00
N MET A 33 9.98 -0.43 2.19
CA MET A 33 8.91 -1.42 2.01
C MET A 33 7.75 -1.22 2.99
N PHE A 34 8.00 -0.69 4.20
CA PHE A 34 6.92 -0.35 5.13
C PHE A 34 6.03 0.77 4.59
N ARG A 35 6.61 1.71 3.85
CA ARG A 35 5.87 2.77 3.17
C ARG A 35 5.02 2.21 2.04
N ASP A 36 5.55 1.25 1.28
CA ASP A 36 4.79 0.56 0.23
C ASP A 36 3.59 -0.21 0.82
N THR A 37 3.82 -0.97 1.90
CA THR A 37 2.74 -1.68 2.61
C THR A 37 1.68 -0.71 3.10
N PHE A 38 2.05 0.38 3.76
CA PHE A 38 1.09 1.39 4.24
C PHE A 38 0.23 1.96 3.09
N ALA A 39 0.85 2.31 1.97
CA ALA A 39 0.13 2.85 0.81
C ALA A 39 -0.90 1.85 0.24
N VAL A 40 -0.48 0.58 0.09
CA VAL A 40 -1.35 -0.49 -0.41
C VAL A 40 -2.50 -0.76 0.55
N GLU A 41 -2.24 -0.88 1.85
CA GLU A 41 -3.27 -1.11 2.87
C GLU A 41 -4.30 0.03 2.90
N CYS A 42 -3.88 1.29 2.78
CA CYS A 42 -4.84 2.41 2.70
C CYS A 42 -5.75 2.31 1.45
N LEU A 43 -5.19 1.95 0.29
CA LEU A 43 -5.98 1.77 -0.93
C LEU A 43 -6.91 0.56 -0.81
N LEU A 44 -6.43 -0.53 -0.22
CA LEU A 44 -7.23 -1.72 0.14
C LEU A 44 -8.19 -1.47 1.31
N ALA A 45 -8.10 -0.36 2.02
CA ALA A 45 -9.12 0.11 2.96
C ALA A 45 -10.14 1.03 2.26
N GLY A 46 -9.87 1.46 1.02
CA GLY A 46 -10.77 2.29 0.21
C GLY A 46 -10.48 3.79 0.35
N VAL A 47 -9.37 4.15 0.99
CA VAL A 47 -8.94 5.54 1.11
C VAL A 47 -8.66 6.10 -0.30
N PRO A 48 -9.22 7.27 -0.66
CA PRO A 48 -8.96 7.90 -1.95
C PRO A 48 -7.47 8.13 -2.18
N ILE A 49 -7.01 7.91 -3.42
CA ILE A 49 -5.57 7.98 -3.75
C ILE A 49 -4.95 9.35 -3.47
N HIS A 50 -5.74 10.42 -3.55
CA HIS A 50 -5.32 11.77 -3.18
C HIS A 50 -4.98 11.88 -1.68
N GLU A 51 -5.82 11.31 -0.81
CA GLU A 51 -5.57 11.27 0.63
C GLU A 51 -4.36 10.40 0.97
N VAL A 52 -4.21 9.25 0.31
CA VAL A 52 -3.01 8.41 0.45
C VAL A 52 -1.76 9.19 0.05
N ALA A 53 -1.80 9.98 -1.04
CA ALA A 53 -0.69 10.83 -1.45
C ALA A 53 -0.31 11.87 -0.39
N MET A 54 -1.30 12.50 0.26
CA MET A 54 -1.07 13.43 1.37
C MET A 54 -0.46 12.74 2.59
N LEU A 55 -0.99 11.57 3.00
CA LEU A 55 -0.46 10.79 4.13
C LEU A 55 0.99 10.35 3.90
N LEU A 56 1.35 10.04 2.66
CA LEU A 56 2.73 9.72 2.27
C LEU A 56 3.63 10.96 2.19
N GLY A 57 3.07 12.16 2.20
CA GLY A 57 3.81 13.41 2.00
C GLY A 57 4.37 13.55 0.58
N HIS A 58 3.67 13.04 -0.43
CA HIS A 58 4.04 13.26 -1.82
C HIS A 58 3.65 14.68 -2.26
N SER A 59 4.58 15.35 -2.94
CA SER A 59 4.32 16.67 -3.55
C SER A 59 3.36 16.62 -4.74
N SER A 60 3.14 15.43 -5.32
CA SER A 60 2.23 15.21 -6.42
C SER A 60 1.53 13.86 -6.28
N VAL A 61 0.22 13.84 -6.50
CA VAL A 61 -0.57 12.61 -6.60
C VAL A 61 -0.07 11.69 -7.71
N ARG A 62 0.54 12.24 -8.77
CA ARG A 62 1.10 11.48 -9.89
C ARG A 62 2.14 10.45 -9.45
N THR A 63 2.90 10.74 -8.39
CA THR A 63 3.85 9.79 -7.82
C THR A 63 3.11 8.59 -7.22
N THR A 64 2.06 8.84 -6.44
CA THR A 64 1.23 7.77 -5.87
C THR A 64 0.52 6.97 -6.95
N GLU A 65 -0.01 7.63 -7.98
CA GLU A 65 -0.66 6.97 -9.12
C GLU A 65 0.30 6.04 -9.86
N LYS A 66 1.49 6.53 -10.18
CA LYS A 66 2.51 5.74 -10.89
C LYS A 66 2.89 4.46 -10.14
N HIS A 67 2.98 4.52 -8.81
CA HIS A 67 3.46 3.40 -8.01
C HIS A 67 2.35 2.49 -7.48
N TYR A 68 1.17 3.03 -7.19
CA TYR A 68 0.12 2.33 -6.44
C TYR A 68 -1.27 2.37 -7.10
N ALA A 69 -1.43 3.02 -8.27
CA ALA A 69 -2.64 2.88 -9.07
C ALA A 69 -2.61 1.87 -10.23
N PRO A 70 -1.72 0.85 -10.32
CA PRO A 70 -1.91 -0.17 -11.34
C PRO A 70 -3.26 -0.87 -11.16
N PHE A 71 -3.90 -1.18 -12.29
CA PHE A 71 -5.21 -1.82 -12.31
C PHE A 71 -5.05 -3.30 -11.95
N VAL A 72 -5.21 -3.61 -10.65
CA VAL A 72 -5.07 -4.96 -10.10
C VAL A 72 -6.43 -5.51 -9.67
N SER A 73 -6.59 -6.83 -9.68
CA SER A 73 -7.86 -7.52 -9.40
C SER A 73 -8.51 -7.10 -8.08
N ALA A 74 -7.72 -6.95 -7.01
CA ALA A 74 -8.22 -6.49 -5.71
C ALA A 74 -8.88 -5.09 -5.75
N ARG A 75 -8.41 -4.22 -6.65
CA ARG A 75 -9.00 -2.89 -6.86
C ARG A 75 -10.29 -2.97 -7.67
N MET A 76 -10.38 -3.92 -8.60
CA MET A 76 -11.60 -4.17 -9.39
C MET A 76 -12.73 -4.68 -8.51
N GLU A 77 -12.44 -5.68 -7.68
CA GLU A 77 -13.41 -6.27 -6.74
C GLU A 77 -13.98 -5.19 -5.80
N LYS A 78 -13.12 -4.33 -5.26
CA LYS A 78 -13.57 -3.19 -4.46
C LYS A 78 -14.44 -2.19 -5.20
N LEU A 79 -14.09 -1.89 -6.45
CA LEU A 79 -14.88 -0.96 -7.24
C LEU A 79 -16.26 -1.56 -7.54
N ASP A 80 -16.31 -2.87 -7.80
CA ASP A 80 -17.55 -3.62 -8.00
C ASP A 80 -18.41 -3.62 -6.74
N ASP A 81 -17.83 -3.90 -5.56
CA ASP A 81 -18.52 -3.83 -4.27
C ASP A 81 -19.05 -2.43 -3.96
N PHE A 82 -18.22 -1.41 -4.22
CA PHE A 82 -18.62 -0.02 -4.05
C PHE A 82 -19.81 0.32 -4.97
N VAL A 83 -19.74 -0.02 -6.26
CA VAL A 83 -20.83 0.18 -7.22
C VAL A 83 -22.08 -0.54 -6.74
N LYS A 84 -22.02 -1.84 -6.40
CA LYS A 84 -23.17 -2.59 -5.87
C LYS A 84 -23.80 -1.89 -4.65
N GLY A 85 -22.97 -1.39 -3.73
CA GLY A 85 -23.41 -0.62 -2.57
C GLY A 85 -24.12 0.70 -2.91
N THR A 86 -23.76 1.37 -4.00
CA THR A 86 -24.43 2.63 -4.40
C THR A 86 -25.85 2.44 -4.92
N TRP A 87 -26.22 1.24 -5.39
CA TRP A 87 -27.55 0.96 -5.94
C TRP A 87 -28.49 0.27 -4.94
N SER A 88 -27.94 -0.39 -3.91
CA SER A 88 -28.74 -1.11 -2.90
C SER A 88 -29.50 -0.21 -1.93
N GLY A 89 -29.14 1.08 -1.81
CA GLY A 89 -29.78 2.05 -0.92
C GLY A 89 -30.94 2.85 -1.53
N ARG A 90 -31.35 2.60 -2.78
CA ARG A 90 -32.50 3.27 -3.41
C ARG A 90 -33.78 2.45 -3.19
N GLU A 91 -34.27 2.45 -1.95
CA GLU A 91 -35.69 2.14 -1.71
C GLU A 91 -36.49 3.32 -2.28
N ILE A 92 -37.05 3.12 -3.47
CA ILE A 92 -37.98 4.06 -4.09
C ILE A 92 -39.27 3.97 -3.28
N GLN A 93 -39.47 4.92 -2.37
CA GLN A 93 -40.76 5.15 -1.74
C GLN A 93 -41.69 5.73 -2.83
N ILE A 94 -42.57 4.87 -3.37
CA ILE A 94 -43.71 5.29 -4.21
C ILE A 94 -44.94 5.36 -3.29
#